data_AF-A0A7J6QUF0-F1
#
_entry.id   AF-A0A7J6QUF0-F1
#
_cell.length_a   1.000
_cell.length_b   1.000
_cell.length_c   1.000
_cell.angle_alpha   90.00
_cell.angle_beta   90.00
_cell.angle_gamma   90.00
#
_symmetry.space_group_name_H-M   'P 1'
#
loop_
_entity.id
_entity.type
_entity.pdbx_description
1 polymer ?
#
loop_
_entity_poly.entity_id
_entity_poly.type
_entity_poly.pdbx_seq_one_letter_code
_entity_poly.pdbx_strand_id
1 'polypeptide(L)'
;VVEETLPTLNAQGKKIGVLKPRLYRPWSSEDFLNALPKTVKRIAVLDKTKEPGSLGEPLFLDVVSTIQEAGRNIKVIGGRWGLGQKEFTPRCVAAVADNLYAQHPKERFTVGIEDDVTHLSLPLGKELNVSHHDTVQCLIFGYGSDGTVGANKNATKIIGDNTDLFVQAYFAYGSQKAGGLTMSHLRFSPEPIRSYYSVQHADYVGCHNPTYLDMYRMTDHLKENGTFCLNSPFTTVEEWNKHVPAGVRKALAEKNAKVFNVDAFKVAEECGMG
;
A
#
# COMPACT_ATOMS: atom_id res chain seq x y z
N VAL A 1 8.57 0.45 0.17
CA VAL A 1 7.94 1.78 0.37
C VAL A 1 8.95 2.92 0.29
N VAL A 2 9.68 3.32 1.36
CA VAL A 2 10.54 4.52 1.30
C VAL A 2 11.57 4.44 0.17
N GLU A 3 12.42 3.41 0.19
CA GLU A 3 13.45 3.17 -0.83
C GLU A 3 12.88 3.13 -2.25
N GLU A 4 11.74 2.47 -2.41
CA GLU A 4 11.04 2.34 -3.70
C GLU A 4 10.47 3.68 -4.21
N THR A 5 10.13 4.60 -3.30
CA THR A 5 9.58 5.90 -3.65
C THR A 5 10.66 6.94 -3.97
N LEU A 6 11.88 6.77 -3.46
CA LEU A 6 12.97 7.74 -3.64
C LEU A 6 13.29 8.04 -5.11
N PRO A 7 13.40 7.07 -6.04
CA PRO A 7 13.71 7.36 -7.44
C PRO A 7 12.69 8.31 -8.08
N THR A 8 11.38 8.08 -7.86
CA THR A 8 10.31 8.94 -8.38
C THR A 8 10.42 10.36 -7.85
N LEU A 9 10.64 10.52 -6.54
CA LEU A 9 10.76 11.85 -5.93
C LEU A 9 12.07 12.55 -6.33
N ASN A 10 13.16 11.79 -6.51
CA ASN A 10 14.44 12.34 -6.95
C ASN A 10 14.41 12.77 -8.42
N ALA A 11 13.69 12.04 -9.29
CA ALA A 11 13.44 12.44 -10.67
C ALA A 11 12.66 13.77 -10.78
N GLN A 12 11.89 14.13 -9.74
CA GLN A 12 11.22 15.44 -9.61
C GLN A 12 12.16 16.54 -9.07
N GLY A 13 13.47 16.29 -8.97
CA GLY A 13 14.47 17.25 -8.52
C GLY A 13 14.69 17.31 -7.01
N LYS A 14 13.95 16.52 -6.21
CA LYS A 14 14.24 16.42 -4.77
C LYS A 14 15.58 15.69 -4.58
N LYS A 15 16.34 16.09 -3.57
CA LYS A 15 17.58 15.42 -3.15
C LYS A 15 17.31 14.72 -1.83
N ILE A 16 16.67 13.56 -1.89
CA ILE A 16 16.29 12.79 -0.70
C ILE A 16 16.93 11.41 -0.71
N GLY A 17 17.20 10.91 0.50
CA GLY A 17 17.76 9.59 0.76
C GLY A 17 17.07 8.95 1.96
N VAL A 18 17.43 7.70 2.25
CA VAL A 18 16.93 6.97 3.43
C VAL A 18 18.10 6.29 4.13
N LEU A 19 18.19 6.45 5.45
CA LEU A 19 19.05 5.64 6.30
C LEU A 19 18.15 4.58 6.95
N LYS A 20 18.58 3.32 6.90
CA LYS A 20 17.81 2.18 7.42
C LYS A 20 18.54 1.59 8.63
N PRO A 21 18.17 1.96 9.86
CA PRO A 21 18.72 1.33 11.06
C PRO A 21 18.50 -0.19 10.99
N ARG A 22 19.58 -0.95 11.04
CA ARG A 22 19.54 -2.43 11.02
C ARG A 22 19.68 -3.00 12.42
N LEU A 23 20.63 -2.47 13.18
CA LEU A 23 20.83 -2.75 14.59
C LEU A 23 20.31 -1.56 15.40
N TYR A 24 19.15 -1.71 16.05
CA TYR A 24 18.60 -0.64 16.89
C TYR A 24 19.31 -0.59 18.26
N ARG A 25 19.64 -1.75 18.83
CA ARG A 25 20.41 -1.87 20.07
C ARG A 25 21.43 -3.00 19.98
N PRO A 26 22.68 -2.80 20.44
CA PRO A 26 23.25 -1.52 20.88
C PRO A 26 23.28 -0.47 19.75
N TRP A 27 23.03 0.80 20.08
CA TRP A 27 23.01 1.89 19.11
C TRP A 27 24.44 2.37 18.83
N SER A 28 24.86 2.34 17.56
CA SER A 28 26.18 2.81 17.12
C SER A 28 26.07 4.20 16.50
N SER A 29 26.34 5.24 17.30
CA SER A 29 26.40 6.63 16.82
C SER A 29 27.46 6.80 15.72
N GLU A 30 28.58 6.08 15.83
CA GLU A 30 29.66 6.08 14.84
C GLU A 30 29.17 5.59 13.47
N ASP A 31 28.56 4.40 13.41
CA ASP A 31 28.08 3.84 12.15
C ASP A 31 26.97 4.69 11.53
N PHE A 32 26.09 5.24 12.37
CA PHE A 32 25.04 6.16 11.91
C PHE A 32 25.65 7.41 11.26
N LEU A 33 26.63 8.05 11.89
CA LEU A 33 27.28 9.26 11.37
C LEU A 33 28.11 8.97 10.12
N ASN A 34 28.78 7.82 10.06
CA ASN A 34 29.55 7.37 8.90
C ASN A 34 28.65 7.14 7.67
N ALA A 35 27.44 6.60 7.88
CA ALA A 35 26.46 6.41 6.83
C ALA A 35 25.75 7.71 6.39
N LEU A 36 25.82 8.78 7.18
CA LEU A 36 25.10 10.02 6.94
C LEU A 36 25.88 10.96 5.98
N PRO A 37 25.35 11.26 4.77
CA PRO A 37 26.05 12.15 3.85
C PRO A 37 26.32 13.54 4.44
N LYS A 38 27.50 14.11 4.15
CA LYS A 38 27.91 15.44 4.64
C LYS A 38 26.99 16.57 4.18
N THR A 39 26.24 16.36 3.10
CA THR A 39 25.32 17.35 2.50
C THR A 39 23.95 17.42 3.19
N VAL A 40 23.65 16.50 4.12
CA VAL A 40 22.35 16.47 4.82
C VAL A 40 22.18 17.71 5.68
N LYS A 41 21.04 18.39 5.51
CA LYS A 41 20.63 19.58 6.30
C LYS A 41 19.42 19.32 7.19
N ARG A 42 18.59 18.34 6.84
CA ARG A 42 17.32 18.03 7.52
C ARG A 42 17.10 16.52 7.53
N ILE A 43 16.60 15.97 8.63
CA ILE A 43 16.27 14.55 8.82
C ILE A 43 14.84 14.44 9.35
N ALA A 44 14.03 13.56 8.77
CA ALA A 44 12.77 13.13 9.36
C ALA A 44 12.94 11.71 9.88
N VAL A 45 12.73 11.51 11.17
CA VAL A 45 12.76 10.20 11.82
C VAL A 45 11.34 9.67 11.91
N LEU A 46 11.16 8.41 11.51
CA LEU A 46 9.84 7.77 11.43
C LEU A 46 9.74 6.60 12.40
N ASP A 47 9.03 6.82 13.49
CA ASP A 47 8.80 5.83 14.55
C ASP A 47 7.48 5.10 14.33
N LYS A 48 7.52 3.77 14.45
CA LYS A 48 6.32 2.90 14.41
C LYS A 48 5.84 2.58 15.84
N THR A 49 5.83 3.58 16.70
CA THR A 49 5.34 3.51 18.09
C THR A 49 4.74 4.85 18.51
N LYS A 50 4.11 4.89 19.69
CA LYS A 50 3.62 6.12 20.33
C LYS A 50 3.86 6.03 21.83
N GLU A 51 4.60 6.98 22.37
CA GLU A 51 4.83 7.12 23.81
C GLU A 51 4.17 8.41 24.32
N PRO A 52 2.93 8.35 24.84
CA PRO A 52 2.19 9.54 25.26
C PRO A 52 2.94 10.32 26.35
N GLY A 53 3.06 11.64 26.16
CA GLY A 53 3.73 12.54 27.11
C GLY A 53 5.25 12.57 27.01
N SER A 54 5.87 11.72 26.19
CA SER A 54 7.32 11.78 25.92
C SER A 54 7.71 13.03 25.12
N LEU A 55 8.98 13.42 25.20
CA LEU A 55 9.55 14.51 24.38
C LEU A 55 9.67 14.14 22.89
N GLY A 56 9.64 12.86 22.58
CA GLY A 56 9.71 12.28 21.24
C GLY A 56 9.81 10.77 21.32
N GLU A 57 9.54 10.10 20.20
CA GLU A 57 9.62 8.65 20.10
C GLU A 57 11.07 8.12 20.15
N PRO A 58 11.28 6.83 20.45
CA PRO A 58 12.60 6.30 20.80
C PRO A 58 13.69 6.51 19.73
N LEU A 59 13.42 6.17 18.46
CA LEU A 59 14.42 6.35 17.40
C LEU A 59 14.69 7.82 17.13
N PHE A 60 13.65 8.66 17.20
CA PHE A 60 13.81 10.10 17.10
C PHE A 60 14.77 10.64 18.17
N LEU A 61 14.61 10.23 19.44
CA LEU A 61 15.49 10.68 20.52
C LEU A 61 16.95 10.23 20.33
N ASP A 62 17.18 8.99 19.89
CA ASP A 62 18.53 8.49 19.61
C ASP A 62 19.22 9.30 18.49
N VAL A 63 18.50 9.61 17.42
CA VAL A 63 19.02 10.40 16.30
C VAL A 63 19.30 11.83 16.73
N VAL A 64 18.42 12.44 17.54
CA VAL A 64 18.65 13.79 18.08
C VAL A 64 19.91 13.83 18.94
N SER A 65 20.06 12.90 19.90
CA SER A 65 21.25 12.82 20.76
C SER A 65 22.51 12.60 19.91
N THR A 66 22.48 11.68 18.94
CA THR A 66 23.61 11.41 18.04
C THR A 66 24.06 12.65 17.25
N ILE A 67 23.11 13.38 16.66
CA ILE A 67 23.41 14.59 15.88
C ILE A 67 23.92 15.72 16.77
N GLN A 68 23.35 15.87 17.95
CA GLN A 68 23.73 16.89 18.93
C GLN A 68 25.14 16.65 19.48
N GLU A 69 25.45 15.42 19.90
CA GLU A 69 26.77 15.03 20.40
C GLU A 69 27.86 15.16 19.32
N ALA A 70 27.52 14.89 18.06
CA ALA A 70 28.41 15.10 16.92
C ALA A 70 28.62 16.59 16.54
N GLY A 71 27.93 17.53 17.20
CA GLY A 71 28.00 18.96 16.90
C GLY A 71 27.51 19.32 15.49
N ARG A 72 26.65 18.48 14.89
CA ARG A 72 26.15 18.68 13.52
C ARG A 72 24.93 19.59 13.52
N ASN A 73 25.00 20.69 12.77
CA ASN A 73 23.85 21.59 12.59
C ASN A 73 22.84 21.02 11.56
N ILE A 74 22.09 20.00 11.96
CA ILE A 74 21.08 19.33 11.13
C ILE A 74 19.73 19.43 11.84
N LYS A 75 18.69 19.92 11.15
CA LYS A 75 17.34 19.96 11.72
C LYS A 75 16.74 18.55 11.72
N VAL A 76 16.45 18.00 12.90
CA VAL A 76 15.81 16.69 13.07
C VAL A 76 14.34 16.89 13.44
N ILE A 77 13.43 16.27 12.70
CA ILE A 77 11.99 16.24 12.98
C ILE A 77 11.51 14.79 13.19
N GLY A 78 10.47 14.60 13.99
CA GLY A 78 9.97 13.29 14.39
C GLY A 78 8.55 13.04 13.91
N GLY A 79 8.28 11.86 13.38
CA GLY A 79 7.00 11.47 12.84
C GLY A 79 6.59 10.07 13.27
N ARG A 80 5.30 9.88 13.56
CA ARG A 80 4.72 8.55 13.80
C ARG A 80 4.00 8.03 12.57
N TRP A 81 4.13 6.73 12.32
CA TRP A 81 3.47 6.05 11.20
C TRP A 81 3.04 4.63 11.56
N GLY A 82 2.13 4.05 10.78
CA GLY A 82 1.93 2.61 10.71
C GLY A 82 1.45 1.88 11.97
N LEU A 83 0.93 2.60 12.98
CA LEU A 83 0.41 1.99 14.21
C LEU A 83 -0.78 1.09 13.88
N GLY A 84 -0.83 -0.11 14.48
CA GLY A 84 -1.90 -1.07 14.24
C GLY A 84 -2.02 -1.52 12.78
N GLN A 85 -0.89 -1.61 12.06
CA GLN A 85 -0.86 -1.89 10.61
C GLN A 85 -1.55 -0.84 9.74
N LYS A 86 -1.67 0.41 10.22
CA LYS A 86 -2.13 1.51 9.37
C LYS A 86 -1.25 1.59 8.11
N GLU A 87 -1.90 1.75 6.98
CA GLU A 87 -1.24 1.75 5.67
C GLU A 87 -0.17 2.86 5.58
N PHE A 88 0.98 2.52 5.01
CA PHE A 88 2.06 3.47 4.72
C PHE A 88 2.48 3.32 3.27
N THR A 89 1.95 4.20 2.42
CA THR A 89 2.08 4.13 0.96
C THR A 89 3.11 5.16 0.45
N PRO A 90 3.47 5.12 -0.84
CA PRO A 90 4.35 6.13 -1.46
C PRO A 90 3.91 7.58 -1.27
N ARG A 91 2.60 7.89 -1.24
CA ARG A 91 2.13 9.26 -0.95
C ARG A 91 2.43 9.71 0.49
N CYS A 92 2.52 8.78 1.45
CA CYS A 92 2.97 9.10 2.81
C CYS A 92 4.44 9.51 2.80
N VAL A 93 5.28 8.81 2.03
CA VAL A 93 6.70 9.16 1.86
C VAL A 93 6.84 10.53 1.19
N ALA A 94 6.03 10.81 0.16
CA ALA A 94 5.98 12.11 -0.49
C ALA A 94 5.60 13.23 0.49
N ALA A 95 4.58 13.04 1.32
CA ALA A 95 4.16 14.00 2.34
C ALA A 95 5.27 14.29 3.37
N VAL A 96 6.01 13.26 3.81
CA VAL A 96 7.16 13.43 4.69
C VAL A 96 8.28 14.22 4.00
N ALA A 97 8.54 13.92 2.73
CA ALA A 97 9.51 14.67 1.94
C ALA A 97 9.08 16.13 1.76
N ASP A 98 7.81 16.41 1.45
CA ASP A 98 7.29 17.77 1.34
C ASP A 98 7.41 18.53 2.65
N ASN A 99 7.09 17.89 3.78
CA ASN A 99 7.29 18.47 5.10
C ASN A 99 8.76 18.82 5.34
N LEU A 100 9.72 17.97 4.94
CA LEU A 100 11.15 18.27 5.03
C LEU A 100 11.58 19.49 4.19
N TYR A 101 10.91 19.76 3.06
CA TYR A 101 11.21 20.91 2.19
C TYR A 101 10.45 22.18 2.56
N ALA A 102 9.41 22.08 3.39
CA ALA A 102 8.63 23.23 3.84
C ALA A 102 9.54 24.28 4.52
N GLN A 103 9.15 25.56 4.38
CA GLN A 103 9.83 26.67 5.08
C GLN A 103 9.72 26.49 6.60
N HIS A 104 8.53 26.08 7.06
CA HIS A 104 8.21 25.80 8.45
C HIS A 104 7.75 24.34 8.58
N PRO A 105 8.69 23.37 8.64
CA PRO A 105 8.34 21.96 8.76
C PRO A 105 7.63 21.69 10.09
N LYS A 106 6.59 20.87 10.07
CA LYS A 106 5.97 20.35 11.28
C LYS A 106 6.97 19.40 11.98
N GLU A 107 7.38 19.75 13.19
CA GLU A 107 8.49 19.07 13.89
C GLU A 107 8.10 17.78 14.59
N ARG A 108 6.82 17.66 14.95
CA ARG A 108 6.18 16.45 15.47
C ARG A 108 4.94 16.20 14.63
N PHE A 109 4.89 15.06 13.95
CA PHE A 109 3.80 14.79 13.02
C PHE A 109 3.31 13.34 13.08
N THR A 110 2.15 13.11 12.48
CA THR A 110 1.63 11.79 12.14
C THR A 110 1.44 11.71 10.63
N VAL A 111 1.56 10.52 10.04
CA VAL A 111 1.34 10.32 8.61
C VAL A 111 0.49 9.08 8.37
N GLY A 112 -0.48 9.18 7.46
CA GLY A 112 -1.43 8.11 7.15
C GLY A 112 -2.78 8.22 7.86
N ILE A 113 -3.00 9.25 8.68
CA ILE A 113 -4.28 9.55 9.33
C ILE A 113 -4.67 11.01 9.06
N GLU A 114 -5.94 11.32 9.26
CA GLU A 114 -6.42 12.69 9.44
C GLU A 114 -6.57 12.94 10.94
N ASP A 115 -5.86 13.94 11.45
CA ASP A 115 -5.93 14.37 12.84
C ASP A 115 -6.43 15.81 12.84
N ASP A 116 -7.74 15.95 13.02
CA ASP A 116 -8.49 17.20 13.08
C ASP A 116 -8.61 17.76 14.51
N VAL A 117 -8.00 17.09 15.50
CA VAL A 117 -8.03 17.48 16.91
C VAL A 117 -6.73 18.15 17.33
N THR A 118 -5.59 17.47 17.15
CA THR A 118 -4.27 18.03 17.49
C THR A 118 -3.50 18.53 16.27
N HIS A 119 -4.09 18.37 15.08
CA HIS A 119 -3.54 18.86 13.82
C HIS A 119 -2.11 18.38 13.54
N LEU A 120 -1.70 17.20 14.03
CA LEU A 120 -0.35 16.67 13.81
C LEU A 120 -0.21 15.94 12.48
N SER A 121 -1.31 15.57 11.84
CA SER A 121 -1.30 14.88 10.56
C SER A 121 -0.67 15.70 9.43
N LEU A 122 0.13 15.04 8.59
CA LEU A 122 0.60 15.62 7.33
C LEU A 122 -0.47 15.44 6.25
N PRO A 123 -0.75 16.47 5.43
CA PRO A 123 -1.68 16.34 4.31
C PRO A 123 -1.11 15.34 3.30
N LEU A 124 -1.97 14.44 2.80
CA LEU A 124 -1.61 13.45 1.82
C LEU A 124 -2.01 13.90 0.42
N GLY A 125 -1.07 13.82 -0.53
CA GLY A 125 -1.35 14.06 -1.95
C GLY A 125 -2.06 12.89 -2.64
N LYS A 126 -2.11 12.95 -3.97
CA LYS A 126 -2.59 11.85 -4.82
C LYS A 126 -1.73 10.60 -4.62
N GLU A 127 -2.33 9.43 -4.85
CA GLU A 127 -1.56 8.17 -4.87
C GLU A 127 -0.47 8.21 -5.94
N LEU A 128 0.68 7.63 -5.62
CA LEU A 128 1.83 7.56 -6.51
C LEU A 128 2.06 6.10 -6.90
N ASN A 129 2.04 5.83 -8.21
CA ASN A 129 2.49 4.55 -8.72
C ASN A 129 4.01 4.56 -8.89
N VAL A 130 4.71 3.90 -7.97
CA VAL A 130 6.18 3.79 -7.95
C VAL A 130 6.68 2.38 -8.26
N SER A 131 5.76 1.44 -8.49
CA SER A 131 6.09 0.08 -8.88
C SER A 131 6.70 0.07 -10.30
N HIS A 132 7.50 -0.94 -10.60
CA HIS A 132 8.04 -1.13 -11.96
C HIS A 132 6.90 -1.19 -12.97
N HIS A 133 7.08 -0.59 -14.15
CA HIS A 133 6.01 -0.44 -15.15
C HIS A 133 5.43 -1.79 -15.61
N ASP A 134 6.27 -2.83 -15.71
CA ASP A 134 5.86 -4.20 -16.03
C ASP A 134 5.37 -5.01 -14.81
N THR A 135 5.22 -4.39 -13.64
CA THR A 135 4.62 -5.07 -12.48
C THR A 135 3.12 -5.24 -12.71
N VAL A 136 2.68 -6.49 -12.82
CA VAL A 136 1.25 -6.84 -12.82
C VAL A 136 0.75 -6.85 -11.39
N GLN A 137 -0.31 -6.09 -11.13
CA GLN A 137 -0.94 -5.98 -9.81
C GLN A 137 -2.38 -6.49 -9.87
N CYS A 138 -2.71 -7.43 -8.98
CA CYS A 138 -4.06 -8.00 -8.88
C CYS A 138 -4.67 -7.71 -7.52
N LEU A 139 -5.95 -7.39 -7.51
CA LEU A 139 -6.76 -7.21 -6.31
C LEU A 139 -8.01 -8.09 -6.39
N ILE A 140 -8.13 -9.05 -5.50
CA ILE A 140 -9.21 -10.05 -5.58
C ILE A 140 -10.00 -10.05 -4.28
N PHE A 141 -11.30 -9.79 -4.39
CA PHE A 141 -12.28 -9.76 -3.31
C PHE A 141 -12.99 -11.11 -3.25
N GLY A 142 -12.80 -11.83 -2.15
CA GLY A 142 -13.46 -13.11 -1.86
C GLY A 142 -14.15 -13.08 -0.50
N TYR A 143 -14.90 -14.12 -0.18
CA TYR A 143 -15.56 -14.29 1.12
C TYR A 143 -14.86 -15.36 1.96
N GLY A 144 -14.93 -15.24 3.28
CA GLY A 144 -14.29 -16.18 4.20
C GLY A 144 -14.81 -17.61 3.98
N SER A 145 -13.88 -18.51 3.66
CA SER A 145 -14.11 -19.94 3.34
C SER A 145 -14.54 -20.26 1.90
N ASP A 146 -14.39 -19.34 0.96
CA ASP A 146 -14.68 -19.55 -0.47
C ASP A 146 -13.55 -20.17 -1.29
N GLY A 147 -12.37 -20.34 -0.69
CA GLY A 147 -11.18 -20.85 -1.37
C GLY A 147 -10.35 -19.80 -2.11
N THR A 148 -10.78 -18.54 -2.24
CA THR A 148 -10.09 -17.46 -2.97
C THR A 148 -8.65 -17.27 -2.49
N VAL A 149 -8.44 -17.16 -1.18
CA VAL A 149 -7.10 -17.00 -0.61
C VAL A 149 -6.22 -18.22 -0.91
N GLY A 150 -6.78 -19.43 -0.81
CA GLY A 150 -6.06 -20.67 -1.09
C GLY A 150 -5.65 -20.78 -2.56
N ALA A 151 -6.59 -20.50 -3.46
CA ALA A 151 -6.36 -20.46 -4.90
C ALA A 151 -5.27 -19.43 -5.25
N ASN A 152 -5.32 -18.24 -4.67
CA ASN A 152 -4.32 -17.19 -4.92
C ASN A 152 -2.94 -17.56 -4.38
N LYS A 153 -2.83 -18.21 -3.22
CA LYS A 153 -1.56 -18.76 -2.72
C LYS A 153 -0.98 -19.78 -3.72
N ASN A 154 -1.80 -20.70 -4.20
CA ASN A 154 -1.38 -21.69 -5.19
C ASN A 154 -0.97 -21.04 -6.51
N ALA A 155 -1.75 -20.08 -7.02
CA ALA A 155 -1.42 -19.34 -8.23
C ALA A 155 -0.07 -18.62 -8.10
N THR A 156 0.18 -17.95 -6.97
CA THR A 156 1.45 -17.27 -6.72
C THR A 156 2.63 -18.24 -6.66
N LYS A 157 2.42 -19.43 -6.10
CA LYS A 157 3.44 -20.49 -6.09
C LYS A 157 3.70 -21.02 -7.50
N ILE A 158 2.66 -21.30 -8.27
CA ILE A 158 2.80 -21.78 -9.66
C ILE A 158 3.59 -20.76 -10.49
N ILE A 159 3.26 -19.47 -10.40
CA ILE A 159 3.97 -18.43 -11.13
C ILE A 159 5.42 -18.32 -10.67
N GLY A 160 5.67 -18.32 -9.36
CA GLY A 160 7.03 -18.21 -8.82
C GLY A 160 7.92 -19.42 -9.09
N ASP A 161 7.34 -20.62 -9.16
CA ASP A 161 8.08 -21.87 -9.40
C ASP A 161 8.35 -22.11 -10.90
N ASN A 162 7.57 -21.50 -11.80
CA ASN A 162 7.61 -21.78 -13.25
C ASN A 162 7.96 -20.55 -14.11
N THR A 163 8.32 -19.42 -13.51
CA THR A 163 8.77 -18.21 -14.22
C THR A 163 9.90 -17.53 -13.47
N ASP A 164 10.63 -16.64 -14.14
CA ASP A 164 11.68 -15.82 -13.50
C ASP A 164 11.11 -14.58 -12.76
N LEU A 165 9.79 -14.48 -12.64
CA LEU A 165 9.14 -13.34 -12.01
C LEU A 165 9.27 -13.41 -10.49
N PHE A 166 9.55 -12.26 -9.88
CA PHE A 166 9.35 -12.05 -8.46
C PHE A 166 7.85 -12.02 -8.16
N VAL A 167 7.46 -12.74 -7.11
CA VAL A 167 6.07 -12.85 -6.69
C VAL A 167 5.89 -12.31 -5.28
N GLN A 168 4.83 -11.53 -5.07
CA GLN A 168 4.40 -11.06 -3.76
C GLN A 168 2.90 -11.32 -3.59
N ALA A 169 2.52 -11.82 -2.41
CA ALA A 169 1.14 -12.00 -2.02
C ALA A 169 0.91 -11.48 -0.60
N TYR A 170 -0.09 -10.62 -0.43
CA TYR A 170 -0.58 -10.17 0.85
C TYR A 170 -2.09 -10.40 0.93
N PHE A 171 -2.56 -10.91 2.06
CA PHE A 171 -3.97 -11.28 2.25
C PHE A 171 -4.51 -10.55 3.46
N ALA A 172 -5.49 -9.68 3.24
CA ALA A 172 -6.22 -9.00 4.29
C ALA A 172 -7.52 -9.77 4.59
N TYR A 173 -7.82 -9.93 5.88
CA TYR A 173 -9.00 -10.64 6.36
C TYR A 173 -9.82 -9.69 7.25
N GLY A 174 -11.14 -9.81 7.20
CA GLY A 174 -12.01 -9.27 8.23
C GLY A 174 -11.72 -9.88 9.61
N SER A 175 -12.20 -9.22 10.67
CA SER A 175 -12.09 -9.74 12.04
C SER A 175 -13.02 -10.93 12.31
N GLN A 176 -13.99 -11.17 11.43
CA GLN A 176 -14.94 -12.27 11.53
C GLN A 176 -14.25 -13.61 11.22
N LYS A 177 -14.53 -14.63 12.05
CA LYS A 177 -13.97 -15.98 11.89
C LYS A 177 -14.44 -16.70 10.62
N ALA A 178 -15.65 -16.40 10.14
CA ALA A 178 -16.25 -16.97 8.93
C ALA A 178 -17.14 -15.93 8.24
N GLY A 179 -17.27 -16.03 6.92
CA GLY A 179 -18.13 -15.14 6.11
C GLY A 179 -17.66 -13.68 5.99
N GLY A 180 -16.51 -13.33 6.57
CA GLY A 180 -15.92 -11.99 6.44
C GLY A 180 -15.32 -11.75 5.06
N LEU A 181 -15.15 -10.49 4.69
CA LEU A 181 -14.43 -10.10 3.47
C LEU A 181 -12.97 -10.59 3.54
N THR A 182 -12.47 -11.06 2.41
CA THR A 182 -11.04 -11.29 2.18
C THR A 182 -10.58 -10.48 0.97
N MET A 183 -9.40 -9.89 1.06
CA MET A 183 -8.78 -9.16 -0.05
C MET A 183 -7.39 -9.74 -0.31
N SER A 184 -7.17 -10.26 -1.51
CA SER A 184 -5.88 -10.77 -1.95
C SER A 184 -5.19 -9.71 -2.81
N HIS A 185 -4.04 -9.23 -2.35
CA HIS A 185 -3.17 -8.29 -3.05
C HIS A 185 -1.99 -9.05 -3.62
N LEU A 186 -1.95 -9.20 -4.95
CA LEU A 186 -0.91 -9.97 -5.63
C LEU A 186 -0.09 -9.04 -6.52
N ARG A 187 1.21 -9.30 -6.59
CA ARG A 187 2.11 -8.63 -7.54
C ARG A 187 3.06 -9.63 -8.17
N PHE A 188 3.29 -9.46 -9.47
CA PHE A 188 4.23 -10.23 -10.27
C PHE A 188 5.11 -9.25 -11.04
N SER A 189 6.42 -9.38 -10.95
CA SER A 189 7.36 -8.37 -11.45
C SER A 189 8.65 -9.01 -11.97
N PRO A 190 9.25 -8.48 -13.04
CA PRO A 190 10.59 -8.89 -13.47
C PRO A 190 11.69 -8.45 -12.48
N GLU A 191 11.41 -7.49 -11.60
CA GLU A 191 12.33 -6.98 -10.57
C GLU A 191 11.85 -7.26 -9.14
N PRO A 192 12.76 -7.28 -8.14
CA PRO A 192 12.40 -7.47 -6.74
C PRO A 192 11.32 -6.49 -6.24
N ILE A 193 10.23 -7.05 -5.72
CA ILE A 193 9.06 -6.27 -5.28
C ILE A 193 9.31 -5.66 -3.90
N ARG A 194 9.33 -4.33 -3.81
CA ARG A 194 9.49 -3.56 -2.54
C ARG A 194 8.21 -2.88 -2.07
N SER A 195 7.09 -3.18 -2.74
CA SER A 195 5.78 -2.61 -2.50
C SER A 195 5.12 -3.24 -1.26
N TYR A 196 5.65 -2.96 -0.07
CA TYR A 196 5.08 -3.40 1.21
C TYR A 196 3.89 -2.53 1.64
N TYR A 197 2.91 -2.41 0.73
CA TYR A 197 1.63 -1.72 0.92
C TYR A 197 0.57 -2.37 0.02
N SER A 198 -0.71 -2.16 0.36
CA SER A 198 -1.88 -2.65 -0.37
C SER A 198 -1.90 -2.14 -1.82
N VAL A 199 -2.27 -2.99 -2.77
CA VAL A 199 -2.43 -2.61 -4.19
C VAL A 199 -3.39 -1.43 -4.32
N GLN A 200 -2.91 -0.31 -4.87
CA GLN A 200 -3.70 0.91 -5.14
C GLN A 200 -4.09 1.04 -6.61
N HIS A 201 -3.29 0.47 -7.51
CA HIS A 201 -3.48 0.52 -8.97
C HIS A 201 -3.38 -0.90 -9.52
N ALA A 202 -4.52 -1.56 -9.70
CA ALA A 202 -4.64 -2.95 -10.13
C ALA A 202 -4.82 -3.04 -11.65
N ASP A 203 -4.07 -3.93 -12.28
CA ASP A 203 -4.26 -4.38 -13.66
C ASP A 203 -5.44 -5.36 -13.76
N TYR A 204 -5.71 -6.09 -12.68
CA TYR A 204 -6.81 -7.03 -12.55
C TYR A 204 -7.55 -6.84 -11.23
N VAL A 205 -8.87 -6.69 -11.29
CA VAL A 205 -9.76 -6.72 -10.13
C VAL A 205 -10.74 -7.90 -10.28
N GLY A 206 -10.71 -8.83 -9.33
CA GLY A 206 -11.64 -9.95 -9.25
C GLY A 206 -12.65 -9.74 -8.12
N CYS A 207 -13.93 -9.97 -8.40
CA CYS A 207 -15.01 -9.94 -7.42
C CYS A 207 -15.72 -11.30 -7.40
N HIS A 208 -15.46 -12.11 -6.38
CA HIS A 208 -15.98 -13.48 -6.31
C HIS A 208 -17.35 -13.56 -5.64
N ASN A 209 -17.88 -12.46 -5.11
CA ASN A 209 -19.22 -12.36 -4.53
C ASN A 209 -19.91 -11.07 -4.99
N PRO A 210 -21.01 -11.14 -5.76
CA PRO A 210 -21.63 -9.96 -6.36
C PRO A 210 -22.21 -8.98 -5.32
N THR A 211 -22.54 -9.43 -4.11
CA THR A 211 -23.03 -8.54 -3.03
C THR A 211 -22.01 -7.45 -2.64
N TYR A 212 -20.73 -7.67 -2.93
CA TYR A 212 -19.67 -6.72 -2.63
C TYR A 212 -19.66 -5.49 -3.54
N LEU A 213 -20.37 -5.52 -4.68
CA LEU A 213 -20.47 -4.39 -5.60
C LEU A 213 -21.12 -3.16 -4.95
N ASP A 214 -22.08 -3.36 -4.06
CA ASP A 214 -22.78 -2.29 -3.32
C ASP A 214 -22.02 -1.84 -2.07
N MET A 215 -21.14 -2.70 -1.55
CA MET A 215 -20.49 -2.50 -0.25
C MET A 215 -19.08 -1.90 -0.37
N TYR A 216 -18.35 -2.23 -1.43
CA TYR A 216 -16.93 -1.92 -1.55
C TYR A 216 -16.60 -1.23 -2.87
N ARG A 217 -15.79 -0.18 -2.79
CA ARG A 217 -15.35 0.65 -3.92
C ARG A 217 -14.19 -0.01 -4.69
N MET A 218 -14.39 -1.24 -5.15
CA MET A 218 -13.33 -2.04 -5.80
C MET A 218 -12.83 -1.44 -7.12
N THR A 219 -13.70 -0.76 -7.87
CA THR A 219 -13.36 -0.14 -9.16
C THR A 219 -12.45 1.08 -9.01
N ASP A 220 -12.36 1.70 -7.83
CA ASP A 220 -11.46 2.83 -7.59
C ASP A 220 -9.99 2.43 -7.74
N HIS A 221 -9.67 1.16 -7.43
CA HIS A 221 -8.33 0.61 -7.54
C HIS A 221 -7.97 0.15 -8.96
N LEU A 222 -8.94 0.01 -9.87
CA LEU A 222 -8.68 -0.48 -11.22
C LEU A 222 -7.97 0.59 -12.06
N LYS A 223 -6.90 0.21 -12.76
CA LYS A 223 -6.24 1.07 -13.75
C LYS A 223 -7.14 1.29 -14.98
N GLU A 224 -6.85 2.34 -15.74
CA GLU A 224 -7.41 2.48 -17.10
C GLU A 224 -6.99 1.28 -17.96
N ASN A 225 -7.90 0.80 -18.81
CA ASN A 225 -7.78 -0.42 -19.62
C ASN A 225 -7.55 -1.71 -18.82
N GLY A 226 -7.74 -1.66 -17.49
CA GLY A 226 -7.62 -2.81 -16.60
C GLY A 226 -8.73 -3.85 -16.81
N THR A 227 -8.52 -5.03 -16.25
CA THR A 227 -9.47 -6.15 -16.33
C THR A 227 -10.30 -6.23 -15.06
N PHE A 228 -11.62 -6.31 -15.22
CA PHE A 228 -12.57 -6.53 -14.14
C PHE A 228 -13.29 -7.86 -14.37
N CYS A 229 -13.19 -8.79 -13.42
CA CYS A 229 -13.86 -10.08 -13.49
C CYS A 229 -14.86 -10.21 -12.35
N LEU A 230 -16.13 -10.41 -12.68
CA LEU A 230 -17.21 -10.64 -11.73
C LEU A 230 -17.65 -12.11 -11.76
N ASN A 231 -17.78 -12.71 -10.59
CA ASN A 231 -18.58 -13.93 -10.42
C ASN A 231 -20.03 -13.54 -10.17
N SER A 232 -20.94 -13.80 -11.11
CA SER A 232 -22.37 -13.56 -10.93
C SER A 232 -23.23 -14.36 -11.91
N PRO A 233 -24.50 -14.63 -11.55
CA PRO A 233 -25.46 -15.26 -12.45
C PRO A 233 -26.01 -14.30 -13.53
N PHE A 234 -25.49 -13.07 -13.63
CA PHE A 234 -25.99 -12.06 -14.57
C PHE A 234 -25.45 -12.32 -15.98
N THR A 235 -26.07 -13.28 -16.68
CA THR A 235 -25.59 -13.75 -17.98
C THR A 235 -26.03 -12.88 -19.15
N THR A 236 -27.03 -12.01 -18.92
CA THR A 236 -27.55 -11.09 -19.95
C THR A 236 -27.18 -9.63 -19.66
N VAL A 237 -27.18 -8.79 -20.70
CA VAL A 237 -26.92 -7.35 -20.57
C VAL A 237 -28.02 -6.67 -19.74
N GLU A 238 -29.26 -7.15 -19.86
CA GLU A 238 -30.41 -6.69 -19.09
C GLU A 238 -30.21 -6.95 -17.59
N GLU A 239 -29.84 -8.18 -17.20
CA GLU A 239 -29.53 -8.53 -15.81
C GLU A 239 -28.34 -7.74 -15.28
N TRP A 240 -27.28 -7.62 -16.07
CA TRP A 240 -26.10 -6.83 -15.70
C TRP A 240 -26.50 -5.38 -15.38
N ASN A 241 -27.28 -4.74 -16.26
CA ASN A 241 -27.70 -3.36 -16.05
C ASN A 241 -28.67 -3.18 -14.87
N LYS A 242 -29.45 -4.22 -14.55
CA LYS A 242 -30.37 -4.24 -13.43
C LYS A 242 -29.66 -4.43 -12.08
N HIS A 243 -28.66 -5.30 -12.03
CA HIS A 243 -28.04 -5.73 -10.78
C HIS A 243 -26.69 -5.07 -10.48
N VAL A 244 -25.92 -4.68 -11.50
CA VAL A 244 -24.63 -3.99 -11.28
C VAL A 244 -24.88 -2.50 -11.03
N PRO A 245 -24.42 -1.95 -9.89
CA PRO A 245 -24.70 -0.57 -9.52
C PRO A 245 -24.23 0.43 -10.59
N ALA A 246 -25.02 1.49 -10.80
CA ALA A 246 -24.73 2.50 -11.82
C ALA A 246 -23.35 3.14 -11.63
N GLY A 247 -22.91 3.36 -10.38
CA GLY A 247 -21.57 3.86 -10.07
C GLY A 247 -20.44 2.93 -10.51
N VAL A 248 -20.63 1.62 -10.35
CA VAL A 248 -19.67 0.60 -10.83
C VAL A 248 -19.64 0.59 -12.35
N ARG A 249 -20.80 0.53 -13.01
CA ARG A 249 -20.89 0.56 -14.49
C ARG A 249 -20.25 1.81 -15.08
N LYS A 250 -20.51 2.98 -14.48
CA LYS A 250 -19.89 4.26 -14.87
C LYS A 250 -18.38 4.21 -14.72
N ALA A 251 -17.86 3.77 -13.56
CA ALA A 251 -16.42 3.71 -13.32
C ALA A 251 -15.69 2.76 -14.28
N LEU A 252 -16.29 1.61 -14.60
CA LEU A 252 -15.75 0.66 -15.57
C LEU A 252 -15.70 1.26 -16.99
N ALA A 253 -16.77 1.95 -17.40
CA ALA A 253 -16.83 2.62 -18.69
C ALA A 253 -15.82 3.78 -18.80
N GLU A 254 -15.72 4.64 -17.79
CA GLU A 254 -14.77 5.76 -17.75
C GLU A 254 -13.31 5.28 -17.81
N LYS A 255 -13.02 4.10 -17.27
CA LYS A 255 -11.69 3.48 -17.29
C LYS A 255 -11.44 2.65 -18.56
N ASN A 256 -12.38 2.56 -19.50
CA ASN A 256 -12.31 1.66 -20.66
C ASN A 256 -11.94 0.21 -20.23
N ALA A 257 -12.56 -0.27 -19.15
CA ALA A 257 -12.20 -1.55 -18.54
C ALA A 257 -12.64 -2.74 -19.41
N LYS A 258 -11.83 -3.80 -19.40
CA LYS A 258 -12.20 -5.10 -19.97
C LYS A 258 -13.02 -5.86 -18.94
N VAL A 259 -14.32 -5.99 -19.18
CA VAL A 259 -15.27 -6.61 -18.24
C VAL A 259 -15.53 -8.05 -18.64
N PHE A 260 -15.31 -8.96 -17.69
CA PHE A 260 -15.64 -10.38 -17.80
C PHE A 260 -16.66 -10.74 -16.70
N ASN A 261 -17.63 -11.58 -17.05
CA ASN A 261 -18.57 -12.16 -16.10
C ASN A 261 -18.58 -13.68 -16.25
N VAL A 262 -18.60 -14.40 -15.13
CA VAL A 262 -18.71 -15.85 -15.09
C VAL A 262 -19.73 -16.23 -14.02
N ASP A 263 -20.60 -17.19 -14.32
CA ASP A 263 -21.44 -17.82 -13.31
C ASP A 263 -20.71 -19.03 -12.75
N ALA A 264 -19.78 -18.79 -11.82
CA ALA A 264 -18.98 -19.86 -11.23
C ALA A 264 -19.83 -20.76 -10.30
N PHE A 265 -20.97 -20.26 -9.80
CA PHE A 265 -21.89 -21.05 -8.99
C PHE A 265 -22.55 -22.14 -9.83
N LYS A 266 -23.10 -21.77 -10.98
CA LYS A 266 -23.69 -22.74 -11.91
C LYS A 266 -22.67 -23.79 -12.37
N VAL A 267 -21.45 -23.37 -12.69
CA VAL A 267 -20.38 -24.30 -13.11
C VAL A 267 -19.99 -25.26 -11.98
N ALA A 268 -19.91 -24.78 -10.74
CA ALA A 268 -19.60 -25.62 -9.58
C ALA A 268 -20.69 -26.68 -9.34
N GLU A 269 -21.96 -26.30 -9.46
CA GLU A 269 -23.11 -27.21 -9.31
C GLU A 269 -23.12 -28.27 -10.42
N GLU A 270 -22.96 -27.88 -11.68
CA GLU A 270 -22.92 -28.80 -12.84
C GLU A 270 -21.74 -29.79 -12.76
N CYS A 271 -20.64 -29.40 -12.13
CA CYS A 271 -19.46 -30.24 -11.94
C CYS A 271 -19.47 -31.05 -10.63
N GLY A 272 -20.50 -30.91 -9.79
CA GLY A 272 -20.60 -31.62 -8.51
C GLY A 272 -19.57 -31.17 -7.45
N MET A 273 -19.09 -29.91 -7.55
CA MET A 273 -18.14 -29.32 -6.59
C MET A 273 -18.83 -28.61 -5.42
N GLY A 274 -20.16 -28.44 -5.48
CA GLY A 274 -20.99 -27.81 -4.45
C GLY A 274 -22.03 -26.87 -5.03
#